data_AF-A0A545TI40-F1
#
_entry.id   AF-A0A545TI40-F1
#
_cell.length_a   1.000
_cell.length_b   1.000
_cell.length_c   1.000
_cell.angle_alpha   90.00
_cell.angle_beta   90.00
_cell.angle_gamma   90.00
#
_symmetry.space_group_name_H-M   'P 1'
#
loop_
_entity.id
_entity.type
_entity.pdbx_description
1 polymer ?
#
loop_
_entity_poly.entity_id
_entity_poly.type
_entity_poly.pdbx_seq_one_letter_code
_entity_poly.pdbx_strand_id
1 'polypeptide(L)'
;MKTIIKFNFLLVALIVSLTSESVFAKIERIYIYTDSEGLTVFSDRQPQKDDYVEQMIQPLKTVTWIRSDITINQITQKQRKKATKPAPKSAKSICTKIKQDLQKTENALSKRQKPEEFDLLKTKLADLRWRYRKKCA
;
A
#
# COMPACT_ATOMS: atom_id res chain seq x y z
N MET A 1 -34.86 -34.16 39.45
CA MET A 1 -33.45 -33.82 39.15
C MET A 1 -33.38 -32.39 38.67
N LYS A 2 -32.99 -31.47 39.56
CA LYS A 2 -32.88 -30.02 39.32
C LYS A 2 -31.38 -29.66 39.31
N THR A 3 -31.05 -28.56 38.62
CA THR A 3 -29.79 -27.78 38.68
C THR A 3 -28.53 -28.33 38.00
N ILE A 4 -28.50 -28.38 36.66
CA ILE A 4 -27.21 -28.41 35.91
C ILE A 4 -27.09 -27.25 34.90
N ILE A 5 -28.21 -26.64 34.47
CA ILE A 5 -28.20 -25.67 33.37
C ILE A 5 -27.73 -24.25 33.78
N LYS A 6 -27.71 -23.92 35.09
CA LYS A 6 -27.37 -22.56 35.55
C LYS A 6 -25.86 -22.26 35.59
N PHE A 7 -24.99 -23.27 35.53
CA PHE A 7 -23.54 -23.08 35.70
C PHE A 7 -22.82 -22.60 34.43
N ASN A 8 -23.39 -22.88 33.24
CA ASN A 8 -22.77 -22.50 31.96
C ASN A 8 -22.94 -21.02 31.61
N PHE A 9 -24.06 -20.39 32.02
CA PHE A 9 -24.29 -18.97 31.73
C PHE A 9 -23.36 -18.04 32.52
N LEU A 10 -23.00 -18.42 33.75
CA LEU A 10 -22.12 -17.61 34.58
C LEU A 10 -20.68 -17.61 34.04
N LEU A 11 -20.22 -18.76 33.52
CA LEU A 11 -18.88 -18.90 32.96
C LEU A 11 -18.71 -18.12 31.65
N VAL A 12 -19.74 -18.15 30.79
CA VAL A 12 -19.75 -17.38 29.53
C VAL A 12 -19.77 -15.87 29.83
N ALA A 13 -20.55 -15.41 30.81
CA ALA A 13 -20.57 -14.00 31.21
C ALA A 13 -19.22 -13.53 31.79
N LEU A 14 -18.50 -14.40 32.50
CA LEU A 14 -17.18 -14.09 33.05
C LEU A 14 -16.12 -13.96 31.94
N ILE A 15 -16.14 -14.86 30.94
CA ILE A 15 -15.21 -14.83 29.81
C ILE A 15 -15.44 -13.60 28.91
N VAL A 16 -16.71 -13.21 28.70
CA VAL A 16 -17.06 -11.98 27.97
C VAL A 16 -16.60 -10.72 28.73
N SER A 17 -16.67 -10.73 30.06
CA SER A 17 -16.21 -9.60 30.88
C SER A 17 -14.69 -9.46 30.92
N LEU A 18 -13.92 -10.56 30.91
CA LEU A 18 -12.45 -10.52 30.90
C LEU A 18 -11.85 -10.13 29.52
N THR A 19 -12.61 -10.22 28.44
CA THR A 19 -12.12 -9.91 27.08
C THR A 19 -12.49 -8.51 26.61
N SER A 20 -13.35 -7.78 27.34
CA SER A 20 -13.75 -6.42 26.98
C SER A 20 -12.75 -5.34 27.43
N GLU A 21 -11.91 -5.62 28.44
CA GLU A 21 -10.96 -4.64 28.97
C GLU A 21 -9.65 -4.51 28.16
N SER A 22 -9.34 -5.45 27.24
CA SER A 22 -8.05 -5.48 26.53
C SER A 22 -8.10 -5.13 25.04
N VAL A 23 -9.27 -4.75 24.50
CA VAL A 23 -9.43 -4.40 23.06
C VAL A 23 -9.61 -2.89 22.84
N PHE A 24 -9.32 -2.05 23.83
CA PHE A 24 -9.05 -0.64 23.54
C PHE A 24 -7.61 -0.53 23.05
N ALA A 25 -7.46 -0.76 21.75
CA ALA A 25 -6.30 -0.31 20.99
C ALA A 25 -5.93 1.09 21.46
N LYS A 26 -4.72 1.26 21.97
CA LYS A 26 -4.14 2.55 22.33
C LYS A 26 -4.16 3.40 21.06
N ILE A 27 -5.18 4.24 20.91
CA ILE A 27 -5.29 5.17 19.78
C ILE A 27 -4.17 6.18 19.98
N GLU A 28 -3.04 6.00 19.27
CA GLU A 28 -2.02 7.03 19.13
C GLU A 28 -2.66 8.20 18.39
N ARG A 29 -3.09 9.21 19.16
CA ARG A 29 -3.66 10.44 18.62
C ARG A 29 -2.53 11.31 18.11
N ILE A 30 -2.42 11.44 16.79
CA ILE A 30 -1.52 12.40 16.16
C ILE A 30 -2.20 13.77 16.19
N TYR A 31 -1.55 14.74 16.84
CA TYR A 31 -2.01 16.12 16.87
C TYR A 31 -1.43 16.87 15.66
N ILE A 32 -2.28 17.61 14.97
CA ILE A 32 -1.92 18.41 13.79
C ILE A 32 -2.21 19.87 14.13
N TYR A 33 -1.22 20.74 13.94
CA TYR A 33 -1.38 22.19 14.09
C TYR A 33 -0.63 22.93 12.99
N THR A 34 -0.89 24.23 12.88
CA THR A 34 -0.20 25.14 11.95
C THR A 34 0.71 26.05 12.76
N ASP A 35 1.99 26.13 12.38
CA ASP A 35 2.94 27.01 13.06
C ASP A 35 2.76 28.50 12.67
N SER A 36 3.57 29.37 13.27
CA SER A 36 3.55 30.82 12.99
C SER A 36 3.89 31.18 11.54
N GLU A 37 4.50 30.26 10.79
CA GLU A 37 4.87 30.44 9.38
C GLU A 37 3.81 29.88 8.42
N GLY A 38 2.72 29.29 8.95
CA GLY A 38 1.65 28.70 8.15
C GLY A 38 1.91 27.26 7.73
N LEU A 39 2.91 26.59 8.29
CA LEU A 39 3.28 25.21 7.96
C LEU A 39 2.58 24.21 8.88
N THR A 40 2.10 23.11 8.29
CA THR A 40 1.47 22.02 9.04
C THR A 40 2.52 21.18 9.76
N VAL A 41 2.40 21.08 11.09
CA VAL A 41 3.29 20.31 11.96
C VAL A 41 2.52 19.16 12.61
N PHE A 42 3.15 17.98 12.65
CA PHE A 42 2.62 16.77 13.28
C PHE A 42 3.34 16.55 14.62
N SER A 43 2.59 16.32 15.69
CA SER A 43 3.13 16.09 17.03
C SER A 43 2.40 14.96 17.75
N ASP A 44 3.17 14.11 18.42
CA ASP A 44 2.63 13.07 19.31
C ASP A 44 2.24 13.64 20.69
N ARG A 45 2.60 14.89 20.97
CA ARG A 45 2.28 15.60 22.22
C ARG A 45 1.08 16.51 22.01
N GLN A 46 0.14 16.44 22.95
CA GLN A 46 -1.00 17.33 23.04
C GLN A 46 -0.52 18.75 23.38
N PRO A 47 -0.97 19.80 22.67
CA PRO A 47 -0.57 21.17 22.95
C PRO A 47 -1.11 21.63 24.32
N GLN A 48 -0.40 22.58 24.95
CA GLN A 48 -0.85 23.24 26.18
C GLN A 48 -2.15 24.01 25.90
N LYS A 49 -3.05 24.00 26.91
CA LYS A 49 -4.50 24.15 26.77
C LYS A 49 -4.98 25.54 26.29
N ASP A 50 -4.09 26.52 26.17
CA ASP A 50 -4.47 27.93 26.07
C ASP A 50 -3.93 28.65 24.80
N ASP A 51 -3.14 27.99 23.94
CA ASP A 51 -2.47 28.65 22.80
C ASP A 51 -3.11 28.40 21.42
N TYR A 52 -4.11 27.52 21.30
CA TYR A 52 -4.61 27.09 19.98
C TYR A 52 -6.13 26.85 19.94
N VAL A 53 -6.73 27.22 18.80
CA VAL A 53 -8.16 27.00 18.49
C VAL A 53 -8.32 25.62 17.86
N GLU A 54 -9.20 24.79 18.43
CA GLU A 54 -9.55 23.48 17.86
C GLU A 54 -10.12 23.66 16.45
N GLN A 55 -9.38 23.20 15.44
CA GLN A 55 -9.79 23.32 14.05
C GLN A 55 -10.79 22.21 13.73
N MET A 56 -12.00 22.59 13.32
CA MET A 56 -13.06 21.64 12.97
C MET A 56 -12.60 20.75 11.82
N ILE A 57 -12.34 19.47 12.10
CA ILE A 57 -11.90 18.50 11.10
C ILE A 57 -13.07 18.29 10.14
N GLN A 58 -12.95 18.80 8.90
CA GLN A 58 -13.94 18.48 7.87
C GLN A 58 -13.89 16.98 7.61
N PRO A 59 -15.04 16.28 7.59
CA PRO A 59 -15.06 14.86 7.26
C PRO A 59 -14.47 14.67 5.87
N LEU A 60 -13.41 13.86 5.78
CA LEU A 60 -12.79 13.45 4.52
C LEU A 60 -13.90 12.95 3.59
N LYS A 61 -14.03 13.55 2.39
CA LYS A 61 -14.91 13.04 1.34
C LYS A 61 -14.53 11.59 1.07
N THR A 62 -15.32 10.66 1.59
CA THR A 62 -15.12 9.24 1.34
C THR A 62 -15.36 8.98 -0.13
N VAL A 63 -14.39 8.33 -0.78
CA VAL A 63 -14.53 7.90 -2.18
C VAL A 63 -15.65 6.87 -2.20
N THR A 64 -16.78 7.24 -2.80
CA THR A 64 -17.90 6.31 -3.01
C THR A 64 -17.50 5.34 -4.10
N TRP A 65 -17.34 4.07 -3.74
CA TRP A 65 -17.09 3.01 -4.71
C TRP A 65 -18.38 2.77 -5.50
N ILE A 66 -18.42 3.27 -6.73
CA ILE A 66 -19.48 2.93 -7.68
C ILE A 66 -19.12 1.57 -8.26
N ARG A 67 -19.90 0.54 -7.91
CA ARG A 67 -19.84 -0.76 -8.59
C ARG A 67 -20.28 -0.54 -10.04
N SER A 68 -19.33 -0.56 -10.97
CA SER A 68 -19.66 -0.56 -12.39
C SER A 68 -20.01 -1.98 -12.81
N ASP A 69 -21.25 -2.21 -13.22
CA ASP A 69 -21.67 -3.48 -13.85
C ASP A 69 -21.17 -3.54 -15.30
N ILE A 70 -19.87 -3.31 -15.51
CA ILE A 70 -19.23 -3.50 -16.81
C ILE A 70 -19.12 -5.00 -17.01
N THR A 71 -20.07 -5.56 -17.74
CA THR A 71 -19.94 -6.89 -18.33
C THR A 71 -18.77 -6.85 -19.30
N ILE A 72 -17.61 -7.34 -18.87
CA ILE A 72 -16.46 -7.57 -19.76
C ILE A 72 -16.87 -8.75 -20.66
N ASN A 73 -17.60 -8.47 -21.73
CA ASN A 73 -17.82 -9.44 -22.80
C ASN A 73 -16.45 -9.74 -23.41
N GLN A 74 -15.80 -10.79 -22.89
CA GLN A 74 -14.56 -11.33 -23.41
C GLN A 74 -14.83 -11.92 -24.80
N ILE A 75 -14.86 -11.06 -25.81
CA ILE A 75 -14.74 -11.47 -27.20
C ILE A 75 -13.29 -11.89 -27.39
N THR A 76 -13.01 -13.16 -27.06
CA THR A 76 -11.77 -13.82 -27.44
C THR A 76 -11.86 -14.22 -28.92
N GLN A 77 -11.81 -13.22 -29.81
CA GLN A 77 -11.50 -13.51 -31.21
C GLN A 77 -10.07 -14.04 -31.25
N LYS A 78 -9.93 -15.36 -31.43
CA LYS A 78 -8.65 -15.99 -31.81
C LYS A 78 -8.26 -15.45 -33.19
N GLN A 79 -7.58 -14.31 -33.21
CA GLN A 79 -6.91 -13.83 -34.40
C GLN A 79 -5.87 -14.88 -34.79
N ARG A 80 -6.10 -15.55 -35.93
CA ARG A 80 -5.11 -16.41 -36.56
C ARG A 80 -3.91 -15.53 -36.92
N LYS A 81 -2.86 -15.61 -36.11
CA LYS A 81 -1.59 -14.94 -36.39
C LYS A 81 -1.04 -15.50 -37.70
N LYS A 82 -1.06 -14.72 -38.78
CA LYS A 82 -0.17 -14.97 -39.90
C LYS A 82 1.24 -14.96 -39.34
N ALA A 83 2.03 -15.99 -39.67
CA ALA A 83 3.42 -16.09 -39.25
C ALA A 83 4.22 -14.98 -39.95
N THR A 84 4.25 -13.79 -39.35
CA THR A 84 5.19 -12.74 -39.73
C THR A 84 6.57 -13.28 -39.42
N LYS A 85 7.39 -13.50 -40.44
CA LYS A 85 8.81 -13.85 -40.26
C LYS A 85 9.40 -12.84 -39.25
N PRO A 86 10.09 -13.30 -38.20
CA PRO A 86 10.65 -12.40 -37.21
C PRO A 86 11.57 -11.40 -37.93
N ALA A 87 11.30 -10.11 -37.75
CA ALA A 87 12.22 -9.07 -38.19
C ALA A 87 13.62 -9.39 -37.62
N PRO A 88 14.69 -9.18 -38.40
CA PRO A 88 16.05 -9.41 -37.91
C PRO A 88 16.20 -8.64 -36.60
N LYS A 89 16.63 -9.34 -35.54
CA LYS A 89 16.84 -8.76 -34.22
C LYS A 89 17.82 -7.60 -34.40
N SER A 90 17.31 -6.37 -34.44
CA SER A 90 18.17 -5.20 -34.45
C SER A 90 19.06 -5.32 -33.22
N ALA A 91 20.36 -5.17 -33.43
CA ALA A 91 21.32 -5.21 -32.33
C ALA A 91 21.01 -4.01 -31.43
N LYS A 92 20.11 -4.18 -30.46
CA LYS A 92 19.84 -3.17 -29.45
C LYS A 92 21.17 -2.83 -28.80
N SER A 93 21.58 -1.57 -28.93
CA SER A 93 22.77 -1.05 -28.28
C SER A 93 22.75 -1.44 -26.80
N ILE A 94 23.92 -1.69 -26.22
CA ILE A 94 24.04 -2.11 -24.82
C ILE A 94 23.27 -1.16 -23.89
N CYS A 95 23.28 0.14 -24.20
CA CYS A 95 22.57 1.17 -23.47
C CYS A 95 21.04 1.09 -23.59
N THR A 96 20.50 0.76 -24.76
CA THR A 96 19.04 0.57 -24.90
C THR A 96 18.54 -0.64 -24.12
N LYS A 97 19.34 -1.72 -24.03
CA LYS A 97 19.01 -2.88 -23.18
C LYS A 97 19.00 -2.51 -21.70
N ILE A 98 20.06 -1.84 -21.21
CA ILE A 98 20.15 -1.42 -19.80
C ILE A 98 19.00 -0.47 -19.45
N LYS A 99 18.65 0.47 -20.33
CA LYS A 99 17.51 1.38 -20.14
C LYS A 99 16.17 0.64 -20.05
N GLN A 100 15.96 -0.38 -20.88
CA GLN A 100 14.75 -1.22 -20.82
C GLN A 100 14.68 -2.03 -19.54
N ASP A 101 15.81 -2.56 -19.06
CA ASP A 101 15.85 -3.32 -17.83
C ASP A 101 15.64 -2.43 -16.60
N LEU A 102 16.18 -1.21 -16.59
CA LEU A 102 15.86 -0.19 -15.57
C LEU A 102 14.35 0.06 -15.48
N GLN A 103 13.71 0.36 -16.62
CA GLN A 103 12.27 0.63 -16.66
C GLN A 103 11.45 -0.56 -16.17
N LYS A 104 11.84 -1.80 -16.53
CA LYS A 104 11.16 -3.01 -16.03
C LYS A 104 11.31 -3.18 -14.53
N THR A 105 12.51 -2.95 -13.99
CA THR A 105 12.76 -3.08 -12.54
C THR A 105 12.04 -2.00 -11.75
N GLU A 106 11.97 -0.76 -12.25
CA GLU A 106 11.18 0.31 -11.63
C GLU A 106 9.67 -0.01 -11.64
N ASN A 107 9.15 -0.53 -12.76
CA ASN A 107 7.76 -0.99 -12.85
C ASN A 107 7.46 -2.23 -12.00
N ALA A 108 8.47 -3.04 -11.68
CA ALA A 108 8.30 -4.15 -10.74
C ALA A 108 8.21 -3.59 -9.31
N LEU A 109 9.11 -2.67 -8.94
CA LEU A 109 9.14 -1.98 -7.64
C LEU A 109 7.86 -1.20 -7.32
N SER A 110 7.12 -0.74 -8.33
CA SER A 110 5.83 -0.08 -8.13
C SER A 110 4.67 -1.02 -7.81
N LYS A 111 4.86 -2.35 -7.93
CA LYS A 111 3.83 -3.36 -7.64
C LYS A 111 4.04 -3.95 -6.26
N ARG A 112 2.98 -4.51 -5.67
CA ARG A 112 3.06 -5.23 -4.40
C ARG A 112 3.89 -6.50 -4.57
N GLN A 113 4.85 -6.72 -3.67
CA GLN A 113 5.79 -7.84 -3.70
C GLN A 113 6.00 -8.37 -2.29
N LYS A 114 6.63 -9.54 -2.18
CA LYS A 114 7.15 -10.02 -0.90
C LYS A 114 8.39 -9.20 -0.49
N PRO A 115 8.68 -9.06 0.81
CA PRO A 115 9.85 -8.30 1.28
C PRO A 115 11.17 -8.75 0.65
N GLU A 116 11.40 -10.06 0.54
CA GLU A 116 12.61 -10.64 -0.05
C GLU A 116 12.77 -10.27 -1.54
N GLU A 117 11.67 -10.28 -2.28
CA GLU A 117 11.65 -9.89 -3.70
C GLU A 117 11.93 -8.40 -3.88
N PHE A 118 11.43 -7.57 -2.94
CA PHE A 118 11.66 -6.14 -2.94
C PHE A 118 13.13 -5.78 -2.73
N ASP A 119 13.80 -6.43 -1.76
CA ASP A 119 15.23 -6.21 -1.50
C ASP A 119 16.08 -6.66 -2.70
N LEU A 120 15.71 -7.78 -3.32
CA LEU A 120 16.38 -8.26 -4.53
C LEU A 120 16.19 -7.31 -5.73
N LEU A 121 14.99 -6.73 -5.88
CA LEU A 121 14.75 -5.76 -6.94
C LEU A 121 15.44 -4.42 -6.67
N LYS A 122 15.57 -4.00 -5.41
CA LYS A 122 16.32 -2.80 -5.02
C LYS A 122 17.81 -2.92 -5.31
N THR A 123 18.42 -4.05 -4.93
CA THR A 123 19.84 -4.32 -5.22
C THR A 123 20.09 -4.39 -6.73
N LYS A 124 19.21 -5.07 -7.47
CA LYS A 124 19.25 -5.11 -8.94
C LYS A 124 19.14 -3.74 -9.58
N LEU A 125 18.26 -2.87 -9.07
CA LEU A 125 18.11 -1.49 -9.57
C LEU A 125 19.41 -0.69 -9.39
N ALA A 126 20.07 -0.83 -8.23
CA ALA A 126 21.34 -0.16 -7.96
C ALA A 126 22.44 -0.60 -8.94
N ASP A 127 22.58 -1.91 -9.19
CA ASP A 127 23.56 -2.44 -10.15
C ASP A 127 23.26 -1.96 -11.58
N LEU A 128 22.00 -1.97 -12.01
CA LEU A 128 21.61 -1.45 -13.32
C LEU A 128 21.92 0.04 -13.48
N ARG A 129 21.68 0.86 -12.46
CA ARG A 129 22.01 2.29 -12.47
C ARG A 129 23.53 2.52 -12.54
N TRP A 130 24.30 1.73 -11.81
CA TRP A 130 25.76 1.79 -11.87
C TRP A 130 26.29 1.41 -13.25
N ARG A 131 25.81 0.30 -13.82
CA ARG A 131 26.18 -0.15 -15.17
C ARG A 131 25.80 0.87 -16.25
N TYR A 132 24.64 1.52 -16.10
CA TYR A 132 24.22 2.58 -17.00
C TYR A 132 25.21 3.76 -16.95
N ARG A 133 25.56 4.23 -15.75
CA ARG A 133 26.57 5.31 -15.60
C ARG A 133 27.94 4.93 -16.17
N LYS A 134 28.37 3.68 -16.01
CA LYS A 134 29.69 3.21 -16.47
C LYS A 134 29.79 3.05 -17.99
N LYS A 135 28.69 2.72 -18.68
CA LYS A 135 28.72 2.33 -20.11
C LYS A 135 27.98 3.28 -21.05
N CYS A 136 27.14 4.17 -20.52
CA CYS A 136 26.14 4.90 -21.30
C CYS A 136 25.96 6.37 -20.90
N ALA A 137 26.63 6.82 -19.85
CA ALA A 137 26.73 8.23 -19.45
C ALA A 137 28.17 8.68 -19.69
#